data_AF-A0AAU3EII0-F1
#
_entry.id   AF-A0AAU3EII0-F1
#
_cell.length_a   1.000
_cell.length_b   1.000
_cell.length_c   1.000
_cell.angle_alpha   90.00
_cell.angle_beta   90.00
_cell.angle_gamma   90.00
#
_symmetry.space_group_name_H-M   'P 1'
#
loop_
_entity.id
_entity.type
_entity.pdbx_description
1 polymer ?
#
loop_
_entity_poly.entity_id
_entity_poly.type
_entity_poly.pdbx_seq_one_letter_code
_entity_poly.pdbx_strand_id
1 'polypeptide(L)' 'MADWVKVAGSLTAISAGSRTTVWGVNGASAIYRYTNYDANPWINIPGGLSDIGAGADGTVWGVNSGNQIYRYTGDQPS' A
#
# COMPACT_ATOMS: atom_id res chain seq x y z
N MET A 1 14.70 1.51 -23.94
CA MET A 1 15.12 0.75 -22.74
C MET A 1 14.16 1.12 -21.62
N ALA A 2 13.90 0.23 -20.67
CA ALA A 2 13.04 0.54 -19.54
C ALA A 2 13.90 1.06 -18.39
N ASP A 3 13.54 2.22 -17.84
CA ASP A 3 14.29 2.91 -16.79
C ASP A 3 13.51 2.94 -15.49
N TRP A 4 14.23 2.81 -14.37
CA TRP A 4 13.65 3.00 -13.05
C TRP A 4 13.40 4.49 -12.79
N VAL A 5 12.15 4.85 -12.50
CA VAL A 5 11.77 6.21 -12.12
C VAL A 5 11.58 6.26 -10.60
N LYS A 6 12.29 7.18 -9.95
CA LYS A 6 12.13 7.41 -8.51
C LYS A 6 10.80 8.10 -8.26
N VAL A 7 9.93 7.46 -7.49
CA VAL A 7 8.68 8.06 -6.98
C VAL A 7 8.94 8.67 -5.60
N ALA A 8 8.40 9.86 -5.34
CA ALA A 8 8.55 10.51 -4.04
C ALA A 8 7.89 9.68 -2.93
N GLY A 9 8.52 9.60 -1.75
CA GLY A 9 8.01 8.84 -0.61
C GLY A 9 9.12 8.11 0.15
N SER A 10 8.73 7.46 1.24
CA SER A 10 9.61 6.62 2.05
C SER A 10 8.79 5.44 2.57
N LEU A 11 9.06 4.25 2.03
CA LEU A 11 8.36 3.00 2.36
C LEU A 11 9.40 1.93 2.69
N THR A 12 9.09 1.05 3.64
CA THR A 12 9.89 -0.11 4.02
C THR A 12 9.42 -1.39 3.36
N ALA A 13 8.12 -1.48 3.02
CA ALA A 13 7.55 -2.55 2.22
C ALA A 13 6.49 -1.99 1.26
N ILE A 14 6.38 -2.62 0.09
CA ILE A 14 5.44 -2.25 -0.97
C ILE A 14 4.92 -3.52 -1.65
N SER A 15 3.63 -3.55 -1.96
CA SER A 15 2.97 -4.62 -2.70
C SER A 15 2.13 -4.02 -3.83
N ALA A 16 2.26 -4.61 -5.02
CA ALA A 16 1.55 -4.21 -6.21
C ALA A 16 0.74 -5.39 -6.76
N GLY A 17 -0.58 -5.34 -6.58
CA GLY A 17 -1.50 -6.31 -7.16
C GLY A 17 -1.85 -5.99 -8.62
N SER A 18 -1.85 -4.70 -8.98
CA SER A 18 -2.07 -4.23 -10.34
C SER A 18 -1.42 -2.86 -10.53
N ARG A 19 -1.50 -2.30 -11.75
CA ARG A 19 -1.03 -0.92 -12.03
C ARG A 19 -1.73 0.11 -11.14
N THR A 20 -2.97 -0.17 -10.73
CA THR A 20 -3.80 0.76 -9.92
C THR A 20 -3.97 0.34 -8.47
N THR A 21 -3.45 -0.83 -8.11
CA THR A 21 -3.54 -1.41 -6.77
C THR A 21 -2.12 -1.55 -6.24
N VAL A 22 -1.55 -0.44 -5.80
CA VAL A 22 -0.24 -0.41 -5.15
C VAL A 22 -0.38 0.15 -3.75
N TRP A 23 0.18 -0.58 -2.80
CA TRP A 23 0.09 -0.29 -1.38
C TRP A 23 1.45 -0.42 -0.74
N GLY A 24 1.70 0.34 0.32
CA GLY A 24 2.95 0.26 1.04
C GLY A 24 2.83 0.70 2.47
N VAL A 25 3.83 0.34 3.25
CA VAL A 25 4.00 0.77 4.65
C VAL A 25 5.36 1.41 4.83
N ASN A 26 5.47 2.35 5.75
CA ASN A 26 6.75 2.96 6.11
C ASN A 26 7.27 2.48 7.48
N GLY A 27 8.47 2.92 7.86
CA GLY A 27 9.09 2.54 9.13
C GLY A 27 8.37 3.07 10.39
N ALA A 28 7.39 3.97 10.23
CA ALA A 28 6.51 4.43 11.30
C ALA A 28 5.18 3.64 11.33
N SER A 29 5.11 2.51 10.64
CA SER A 29 3.92 1.68 10.43
C SER A 29 2.78 2.39 9.67
N ALA A 30 3.02 3.57 9.09
CA ALA A 30 1.97 4.29 8.37
C ALA A 30 1.68 3.62 7.03
N ILE A 31 0.39 3.48 6.72
CA ILE A 31 -0.11 2.80 5.53
C ILE A 31 -0.32 3.84 4.42
N TYR A 32 0.08 3.49 3.21
CA TYR A 32 -0.10 4.34 2.03
C TYR A 32 -0.70 3.53 0.87
N ARG A 33 -1.64 4.16 0.18
CA ARG A 33 -2.17 3.70 -1.10
C ARG A 33 -1.64 4.60 -2.21
N TYR A 34 -1.26 4.01 -3.34
CA TYR A 34 -0.84 4.76 -4.50
C TYR A 34 -2.04 5.43 -5.19
N THR A 35 -1.86 6.68 -5.60
CA THR A 35 -2.92 7.53 -6.18
C THR A 35 -3.07 7.38 -7.68
N ASN A 36 -2.18 6.63 -8.35
CA ASN A 36 -2.02 6.61 -9.81
C ASN A 36 -1.42 7.88 -10.41
N TYR A 37 -0.80 8.73 -9.58
CA TYR A 37 -0.22 9.98 -10.03
C TYR A 37 1.12 10.29 -9.35
N ASP A 38 2.22 10.15 -10.09
CA ASP A 38 3.59 10.25 -9.55
C ASP A 38 3.95 11.60 -8.91
N ALA A 39 3.28 12.70 -9.29
CA ALA A 39 3.54 14.00 -8.67
C ALA A 39 2.86 14.15 -7.29
N ASN A 40 1.86 13.31 -6.98
CA ASN A 40 1.29 13.18 -5.64
C ASN A 40 0.97 11.70 -5.36
N PRO A 41 1.99 10.85 -5.17
CA PRO A 41 1.88 9.41 -5.38
C PRO A 41 1.16 8.67 -4.27
N TRP A 42 1.17 9.19 -3.04
CA TRP A 42 0.71 8.43 -1.87
C TRP A 42 -0.40 9.16 -1.13
N ILE A 43 -1.47 8.44 -0.81
CA ILE A 43 -2.46 8.86 0.18
C ILE A 43 -2.30 8.01 1.44
N ASN A 44 -2.26 8.66 2.60
CA ASN A 44 -2.19 7.96 3.88
C ASN A 44 -3.55 7.36 4.23
N ILE A 45 -3.54 6.08 4.58
CA ILE A 45 -4.71 5.36 5.06
C ILE A 45 -4.58 5.23 6.59
N PRO A 46 -5.60 5.63 7.37
CA PRO A 46 -5.56 5.51 8.82
C PRO A 46 -5.31 4.07 9.28
N GLY A 47 -4.38 3.89 10.22
CA GLY A 47 -4.02 2.58 10.77
C GLY A 47 -2.52 2.42 10.96
N GLY A 48 -2.11 1.20 11.31
CA GLY A 48 -0.72 0.84 11.50
C GLY A 48 -0.43 -0.59 11.07
N LEU A 49 0.41 -0.78 10.05
CA LEU A 49 0.83 -2.11 9.57
C LEU A 49 2.35 -2.19 9.46
N SER A 50 2.89 -3.38 9.70
CA SER A 50 4.30 -3.71 9.51
C SER A 50 4.57 -4.38 8.15
N ASP A 51 3.56 -5.04 7.58
CA ASP A 51 3.64 -5.65 6.25
C ASP A 51 2.27 -5.60 5.55
N ILE A 52 2.29 -5.59 4.21
CA ILE A 52 1.10 -5.41 3.38
C ILE A 52 1.20 -6.21 2.08
N GLY A 53 0.08 -6.82 1.70
CA GLY A 53 -0.09 -7.59 0.46
C GLY A 53 -1.32 -7.12 -0.30
N ALA A 54 -1.17 -6.88 -1.60
CA ALA A 54 -2.24 -6.53 -2.52
C ALA A 54 -2.43 -7.62 -3.58
N GLY A 55 -3.67 -8.08 -3.74
CA GLY A 55 -4.10 -9.01 -4.78
C GLY A 55 -4.46 -8.30 -6.08
N ALA A 56 -4.36 -9.03 -7.20
CA ALA A 56 -4.76 -8.53 -8.51
C ALA A 56 -6.28 -8.26 -8.62
N ASP A 57 -7.07 -8.90 -7.77
CA ASP A 57 -8.52 -8.71 -7.61
C ASP A 57 -8.89 -7.46 -6.79
N GLY A 58 -7.90 -6.67 -6.35
CA GLY A 58 -8.11 -5.50 -5.50
C GLY A 58 -8.22 -5.82 -4.01
N THR A 59 -8.11 -7.09 -3.61
CA THR A 59 -8.05 -7.42 -2.18
C THR A 59 -6.74 -6.94 -1.57
N VAL A 60 -6.80 -6.43 -0.33
CA VAL A 60 -5.61 -5.97 0.39
C VAL A 60 -5.65 -6.50 1.81
N TRP A 61 -4.55 -7.10 2.22
CA TRP A 61 -4.36 -7.66 3.54
C TRP A 61 -3.05 -7.11 4.13
N GLY A 62 -2.96 -7.09 5.44
CA GLY A 62 -1.73 -6.74 6.11
C GLY A 62 -1.70 -7.23 7.53
N VAL A 63 -0.50 -7.18 8.11
CA VAL A 63 -0.27 -7.48 9.52
C VAL A 63 0.32 -6.27 10.21
N ASN A 64 0.00 -6.08 11.49
CA ASN A 64 0.62 -5.04 12.30
C ASN A 64 1.79 -5.58 13.13
N SER A 65 2.49 -4.68 13.83
CA SER A 65 3.60 -5.02 14.73
C SER A 65 3.19 -5.91 15.91
N GLY A 66 1.89 -6.01 16.20
CA GLY A 66 1.31 -6.90 17.20
C GLY A 66 0.89 -8.27 16.65
N ASN A 67 1.28 -8.61 15.42
CA ASN A 67 0.91 -9.85 14.71
C ASN A 67 -0.60 -10.00 14.47
N GLN A 68 -1.36 -8.92 14.55
CA GLN A 68 -2.80 -8.92 14.23
C GLN A 68 -2.97 -8.79 12.72
N ILE A 69 -3.92 -9.55 12.18
CA ILE A 69 -4.19 -9.64 10.75
C ILE A 69 -5.38 -8.75 10.42
N TYR A 70 -5.25 -7.93 9.38
CA TYR A 70 -6.28 -7.02 8.91
C TYR A 70 -6.54 -7.22 7.42
N ARG A 71 -7.81 -7.06 7.02
CA ARG A 71 -8.24 -6.96 5.63
C ARG A 71 -8.79 -5.56 5.38
N TYR A 72 -8.34 -4.91 4.32
CA TYR A 72 -8.91 -3.63 3.90
C TYR A 72 -10.28 -3.87 3.25
N THR A 73 -11.31 -3.19 3.74
CA THR A 73 -12.70 -3.29 3.24
C THR A 73 -13.15 -2.06 2.47
N GLY A 74 -12.31 -1.02 2.35
CA GLY A 74 -12.71 0.28 1.79
C GLY A 74 -13.07 0.26 0.29
N ASP A 75 -12.62 -0.74 -0.46
CA ASP A 75 -12.93 -0.93 -1.89
C ASP A 75 -14.00 -2.02 -2.14
N GLN A 76 -14.55 -2.66 -1.09
CA GLN A 76 -15.63 -3.64 -1.26
C GLN A 76 -16.98 -2.90 -1.27
N PRO A 77 -17.81 -3.03 -2.32
CA PRO A 77 -19.19 -2.57 -2.24
C PRO A 77 -19.91 -3.35 -1.13
N SER A 78 -20.65 -2.62 -0.29
CA SER A 78 -21.57 -3.19 0.70
C SER A 78 -22.62 -4.10 0.07
#